data_AF-R4MB62-F1
#
_entry.id   AF-R4MB62-F1
#
_cell.length_a   1.000
_cell.length_b   1.000
_cell.length_c   1.000
_cell.angle_alpha   90.00
_cell.angle_beta   90.00
_cell.angle_gamma   90.00
#
_symmetry.space_group_name_H-M   'P 1'
#
loop_
_entity.id
_entity.type
_entity.pdbx_description
1 polymer ?
#
loop_
_entity_poly.entity_id
_entity_poly.type
_entity_poly.pdbx_seq_one_letter_code
_entity_poly.pdbx_strand_id
1 'polypeptide(L)'
;MRGLAPSVLNLAFDLGVALDIVAGVRLGPGKISVHPAKLGLVGHGFGGSAAVFAAAGLTGTHVKSVAAIFPTVTNPAAEQPAATLDVPGLILTAPGDPKTLTSNALGLSRAWDKATLRIVSKARAGGLVEGRRLTKVLGLPGPHRRTQRSVRALLTGYLLYTLGGDKTYRRFADPDLQLPKTDPIDPEAPPITPGEKIVTLLK
;
A
#
# COMPACT_ATOMS: atom_id res chain seq x y z
N MET A 1 -4.15 -20.62 -17.38
CA MET A 1 -3.96 -19.78 -18.59
C MET A 1 -3.36 -18.45 -18.19
N ARG A 2 -2.29 -17.98 -18.84
CA ARG A 2 -1.78 -16.62 -18.63
C ARG A 2 -2.64 -15.67 -19.47
N GLY A 3 -3.45 -14.83 -18.82
CA GLY A 3 -4.13 -13.74 -19.51
C GLY A 3 -3.12 -12.71 -20.01
N LEU A 4 -3.44 -12.02 -21.11
CA LEU A 4 -2.61 -10.92 -21.63
C LEU A 4 -2.55 -9.72 -20.65
N ALA A 5 -3.52 -9.62 -19.74
CA ALA A 5 -3.62 -8.57 -18.74
C ALA A 5 -3.02 -9.00 -17.38
N PRO A 6 -2.39 -8.08 -16.62
CA PRO A 6 -1.88 -8.37 -15.29
C PRO A 6 -3.00 -8.82 -14.35
N SER A 7 -2.72 -9.84 -13.53
CA SER A 7 -3.67 -10.40 -12.55
C SER A 7 -3.26 -10.02 -11.13
N VAL A 8 -4.15 -9.35 -10.40
CA VAL A 8 -3.90 -8.95 -9.00
C VAL A 8 -3.83 -10.17 -8.09
N LEU A 9 -4.63 -11.19 -8.40
CA LEU A 9 -4.68 -12.43 -7.63
C LEU A 9 -3.42 -13.26 -7.83
N ASN A 10 -2.88 -13.31 -9.06
CA ASN A 10 -1.60 -13.98 -9.31
C ASN A 10 -0.46 -13.25 -8.59
N LEU A 11 -0.42 -11.92 -8.66
CA LEU A 11 0.58 -11.13 -7.93
C LEU A 11 0.46 -11.33 -6.42
N ALA A 12 -0.77 -11.38 -5.88
CA ALA A 12 -0.99 -11.65 -4.47
C ALA A 12 -0.52 -13.05 -4.06
N PHE A 13 -0.80 -14.06 -4.89
CA PHE A 13 -0.31 -15.41 -4.69
C PHE A 13 1.22 -15.46 -4.70
N ASP A 14 1.85 -14.84 -5.70
CA ASP A 14 3.32 -14.78 -5.82
C ASP A 14 3.95 -14.07 -4.60
N LEU A 15 3.32 -13.00 -4.09
CA LEU A 15 3.77 -12.30 -2.87
C LEU A 15 3.70 -13.21 -1.64
N GLY A 16 2.60 -13.93 -1.45
CA GLY A 16 2.43 -14.81 -0.31
C GLY A 16 3.40 -16.00 -0.36
N VAL A 17 3.56 -16.64 -1.52
CA VAL A 17 4.52 -17.73 -1.73
C VAL A 17 5.95 -17.24 -1.52
N ALA A 18 6.32 -16.09 -2.08
CA ALA A 18 7.64 -15.52 -1.88
C ALA A 18 7.91 -15.29 -0.38
N LEU A 19 6.94 -14.76 0.35
CA LEU A 19 7.06 -14.51 1.78
C LEU A 19 7.20 -15.80 2.60
N ASP A 20 6.44 -16.84 2.27
CA ASP A 20 6.51 -18.15 2.90
C ASP A 20 7.88 -18.81 2.69
N ILE A 21 8.37 -18.80 1.44
CA ILE A 21 9.69 -19.33 1.08
C ILE A 21 10.80 -18.62 1.86
N VAL A 22 10.82 -17.27 1.85
CA VAL A 22 11.90 -16.53 2.52
C VAL A 22 11.86 -16.66 4.05
N ALA A 23 10.69 -16.99 4.63
CA ALA A 23 10.56 -17.30 6.04
C ALA A 23 11.02 -18.72 6.40
N GLY A 24 10.93 -19.67 5.45
CA GLY A 24 11.30 -21.07 5.65
C GLY A 24 12.77 -21.40 5.39
N VAL A 25 13.52 -20.54 4.69
CA VAL A 25 14.91 -20.84 4.28
C VAL A 25 15.93 -19.82 4.78
N ARG A 26 17.21 -20.21 4.78
CA ARG A 26 18.31 -19.26 4.92
C ARG A 26 18.65 -18.66 3.56
N LEU A 27 18.77 -17.35 3.48
CA LEU A 27 19.05 -16.61 2.25
C LEU A 27 20.55 -16.40 2.04
N GLY A 28 20.94 -16.19 0.78
CA GLY A 28 22.33 -15.98 0.38
C GLY A 28 23.21 -17.19 0.71
N PRO A 29 24.46 -16.99 1.17
CA PRO A 29 25.35 -18.07 1.63
C PRO A 29 24.92 -18.75 2.95
N GLY A 30 23.63 -18.72 3.30
CA GLY A 30 23.09 -19.25 4.55
C GLY A 30 23.15 -18.29 5.75
N LYS A 31 23.62 -17.05 5.56
CA LYS A 31 23.89 -16.09 6.65
C LYS A 31 22.70 -15.19 7.02
N ILE A 32 21.66 -15.17 6.21
CA ILE A 32 20.49 -14.31 6.40
C ILE A 32 19.30 -15.21 6.72
N SER A 33 18.53 -14.85 7.73
CA SER A 33 17.23 -15.46 8.05
C SER A 33 16.17 -14.40 8.21
N VAL A 34 14.93 -14.77 7.87
CA VAL A 34 13.75 -13.98 8.15
C VAL A 34 13.10 -14.51 9.43
N HIS A 35 12.61 -13.60 10.26
CA HIS A 35 11.92 -13.98 11.49
C HIS A 35 10.46 -14.38 11.16
N PRO A 36 10.03 -15.63 11.40
CA PRO A 36 8.74 -16.14 10.91
C PRO A 36 7.52 -15.44 11.54
N ALA A 37 7.69 -14.84 12.73
CA ALA A 37 6.63 -14.06 13.37
C ALA A 37 6.65 -12.54 13.07
N LYS A 38 7.56 -12.04 12.21
CA LYS A 38 7.70 -10.59 11.91
C LYS A 38 7.59 -10.32 10.41
N LEU A 39 6.57 -10.90 9.79
CA LEU A 39 6.34 -10.82 8.36
C LEU A 39 5.34 -9.71 8.01
N GLY A 40 5.57 -8.99 6.93
CA GLY A 40 4.64 -7.99 6.43
C GLY A 40 4.71 -7.81 4.93
N LEU A 41 3.63 -7.27 4.37
CA LEU A 41 3.49 -7.03 2.94
C LEU A 41 3.41 -5.54 2.66
N VAL A 42 4.10 -5.12 1.61
CA VAL A 42 4.08 -3.72 1.16
C VAL A 42 3.94 -3.71 -0.35
N GLY A 43 3.06 -2.87 -0.86
CA GLY A 43 2.90 -2.70 -2.30
C GLY A 43 2.48 -1.30 -2.70
N HIS A 44 2.79 -0.93 -3.95
CA HIS A 44 2.38 0.34 -4.53
C HIS A 44 1.41 0.15 -5.69
N GLY A 45 0.41 1.02 -5.83
CA GLY A 45 -0.51 0.98 -6.96
C GLY A 45 -1.26 -0.34 -6.99
N PHE A 46 -1.15 -1.02 -8.12
CA PHE A 46 -1.68 -2.37 -8.30
C PHE A 46 -1.10 -3.37 -7.29
N GLY A 47 0.18 -3.25 -6.95
CA GLY A 47 0.83 -4.06 -5.94
C GLY A 47 0.34 -3.78 -4.52
N GLY A 48 -0.16 -2.57 -4.24
CA GLY A 48 -0.77 -2.23 -2.95
C GLY A 48 -2.06 -3.03 -2.72
N SER A 49 -2.87 -3.15 -3.77
CA SER A 49 -4.08 -3.98 -3.75
C SER A 49 -3.73 -5.48 -3.68
N ALA A 50 -2.68 -5.92 -4.40
CA ALA A 50 -2.21 -7.29 -4.30
C ALA A 50 -1.71 -7.67 -2.88
N ALA A 51 -1.07 -6.73 -2.17
CA ALA A 51 -0.65 -6.94 -0.78
C ALA A 51 -1.85 -7.19 0.16
N VAL A 52 -2.98 -6.51 -0.06
CA VAL A 52 -4.23 -6.72 0.68
C VAL A 52 -4.80 -8.11 0.39
N PHE A 53 -4.91 -8.48 -0.88
CA PHE A 53 -5.37 -9.81 -1.29
C PHE A 53 -4.51 -10.94 -0.68
N ALA A 54 -3.19 -10.77 -0.71
CA ALA A 54 -2.26 -11.74 -0.14
C ALA A 54 -2.45 -11.88 1.38
N ALA A 55 -2.59 -10.75 2.08
CA ALA A 55 -2.80 -10.72 3.53
C ALA A 55 -4.14 -11.32 3.97
N ALA A 56 -5.17 -11.24 3.12
CA ALA A 56 -6.50 -11.79 3.41
C ALA A 56 -6.58 -13.32 3.29
N GLY A 57 -5.43 -13.99 3.14
CA GLY A 57 -5.33 -15.44 3.29
C GLY A 57 -5.30 -16.22 1.98
N LEU A 58 -5.04 -15.59 0.83
CA LEU A 58 -4.89 -16.32 -0.45
C LEU A 58 -3.81 -17.41 -0.42
N THR A 59 -2.81 -17.31 0.46
CA THR A 59 -1.68 -18.26 0.54
C THR A 59 -1.51 -18.92 1.92
N GLY A 60 -2.37 -18.60 2.90
CA GLY A 60 -2.25 -19.09 4.29
C GLY A 60 -1.11 -18.47 5.11
N THR A 61 -0.27 -17.61 4.53
CA THR A 61 0.85 -16.95 5.23
C THR A 61 0.35 -15.89 6.22
N HIS A 62 0.65 -16.07 7.51
CA HIS A 62 0.21 -15.14 8.55
C HIS A 62 1.12 -13.91 8.67
N VAL A 63 0.78 -12.85 7.94
CA VAL A 63 1.41 -11.53 8.09
C VAL A 63 1.00 -10.86 9.40
N LYS A 64 1.83 -9.94 9.89
CA LYS A 64 1.57 -9.14 11.08
C LYS A 64 1.25 -7.68 10.78
N SER A 65 1.56 -7.21 9.57
CA SER A 65 1.30 -5.85 9.16
C SER A 65 1.30 -5.74 7.64
N VAL A 66 0.49 -4.83 7.10
CA VAL A 66 0.39 -4.60 5.66
C VAL A 66 0.43 -3.10 5.38
N ALA A 67 1.06 -2.69 4.28
CA ALA A 67 1.06 -1.31 3.82
C ALA A 67 0.71 -1.20 2.33
N ALA A 68 -0.36 -0.48 2.03
CA ALA A 68 -0.86 -0.22 0.69
C ALA A 68 -0.56 1.24 0.29
N ILE A 69 0.36 1.42 -0.66
CA ILE A 69 0.91 2.74 -1.01
C ILE A 69 0.32 3.22 -2.33
N PHE A 70 -0.51 4.26 -2.30
CA PHE A 70 -1.29 4.74 -3.45
C PHE A 70 -2.03 3.57 -4.15
N PRO A 71 -2.82 2.74 -3.43
CA PRO A 71 -3.42 1.54 -4.01
C PRO A 71 -4.39 1.88 -5.13
N THR A 72 -4.39 1.06 -6.19
CA THR A 72 -5.29 1.26 -7.33
C THR A 72 -6.50 0.34 -7.30
N VAL A 73 -7.58 0.73 -7.98
CA VAL A 73 -8.75 -0.11 -8.22
C VAL A 73 -8.31 -1.36 -8.99
N THR A 74 -8.86 -2.51 -8.62
CA THR A 74 -8.62 -3.81 -9.26
C THR A 74 -9.93 -4.53 -9.51
N ASN A 75 -9.90 -5.54 -10.38
CA ASN A 75 -10.97 -6.52 -10.49
C ASN A 75 -10.39 -7.92 -10.22
N PRO A 76 -10.87 -8.66 -9.20
CA PRO A 76 -11.88 -8.26 -8.20
C PRO A 76 -11.44 -7.06 -7.34
N ALA A 77 -12.42 -6.43 -6.69
CA ALA A 77 -12.22 -5.29 -5.79
C ALA A 77 -11.50 -5.73 -4.50
N ALA A 78 -10.52 -4.94 -4.05
CA ALA A 78 -9.68 -5.25 -2.90
C ALA A 78 -10.38 -4.93 -1.55
N GLU A 79 -11.49 -4.21 -1.57
CA GLU A 79 -12.28 -3.85 -0.40
C GLU A 79 -12.91 -5.09 0.26
N GLN A 80 -13.35 -6.07 -0.54
CA GLN A 80 -13.92 -7.31 -0.03
C GLN A 80 -12.94 -8.13 0.82
N PRO A 81 -11.72 -8.46 0.35
CA PRO A 81 -10.74 -9.12 1.21
C PRO A 81 -10.22 -8.20 2.32
N ALA A 82 -10.21 -6.87 2.13
CA ALA A 82 -9.78 -5.95 3.18
C ALA A 82 -10.70 -6.00 4.41
N ALA A 83 -12.00 -6.21 4.20
CA ALA A 83 -12.99 -6.37 5.27
C ALA A 83 -12.78 -7.60 6.16
N THR A 84 -11.96 -8.57 5.73
CA THR A 84 -11.62 -9.74 6.55
C THR A 84 -10.28 -9.60 7.29
N LEU A 85 -9.56 -8.49 7.09
CA LEU A 85 -8.22 -8.29 7.67
C LEU A 85 -8.28 -7.88 9.14
N ASP A 86 -7.72 -8.74 10.00
CA ASP A 86 -7.54 -8.46 11.43
C ASP A 86 -6.14 -7.91 11.78
N VAL A 87 -5.29 -7.67 10.78
CA VAL A 87 -3.94 -7.13 10.96
C VAL A 87 -3.92 -5.61 10.79
N PRO A 88 -3.00 -4.89 11.47
CA PRO A 88 -2.86 -3.45 11.30
C PRO A 88 -2.42 -3.09 9.87
N GLY A 89 -3.05 -2.05 9.32
CA GLY A 89 -2.81 -1.54 7.97
C GLY A 89 -2.27 -0.12 7.94
N LEU A 90 -1.40 0.19 6.97
CA LEU A 90 -1.08 1.55 6.58
C LEU A 90 -1.50 1.80 5.14
N ILE A 91 -2.40 2.75 4.91
CA ILE A 91 -2.77 3.20 3.58
C ILE A 91 -2.18 4.59 3.36
N LEU A 92 -1.30 4.73 2.37
CA LEU A 92 -0.78 6.04 1.96
C LEU A 92 -1.49 6.49 0.69
N THR A 93 -1.96 7.73 0.66
CA THR A 93 -2.51 8.36 -0.55
C THR A 93 -1.85 9.73 -0.80
N ALA A 94 -2.13 10.36 -1.94
CA ALA A 94 -1.62 11.69 -2.28
C ALA A 94 -2.77 12.70 -2.33
N PRO A 95 -2.49 14.01 -2.17
CA PRO A 95 -3.51 15.04 -2.34
C PRO A 95 -4.17 14.92 -3.71
N GLY A 96 -5.51 14.86 -3.74
CA GLY A 96 -6.29 14.70 -4.96
C GLY A 96 -6.31 13.29 -5.56
N ASP A 97 -5.43 12.37 -5.14
CA ASP A 97 -5.43 10.98 -5.62
C ASP A 97 -6.76 10.24 -5.37
N PRO A 98 -7.45 10.40 -4.23
CA PRO A 98 -8.75 9.78 -4.03
C PRO A 98 -9.85 10.22 -5.01
N LYS A 99 -9.66 11.37 -5.68
CA LYS A 99 -10.59 11.88 -6.71
C LYS A 99 -10.36 11.23 -8.07
N THR A 100 -9.27 10.49 -8.24
CA THR A 100 -9.00 9.78 -9.49
C THR A 100 -9.85 8.49 -9.58
N LEU A 101 -10.18 8.09 -10.81
CA LEU A 101 -10.88 6.82 -11.05
C LEU A 101 -10.03 5.60 -10.71
N THR A 102 -8.71 5.75 -10.74
CA THR A 102 -7.77 4.65 -10.53
C THR A 102 -7.42 4.43 -9.07
N SER A 103 -7.65 5.37 -8.16
CA SER A 103 -7.33 5.23 -6.74
C SER A 103 -8.39 4.43 -5.97
N ASN A 104 -7.91 3.56 -5.08
CA ASN A 104 -8.73 2.79 -4.14
C ASN A 104 -8.43 3.15 -2.67
N ALA A 105 -7.71 4.23 -2.39
CA ALA A 105 -7.27 4.51 -1.02
C ALA A 105 -8.43 4.69 -0.01
N LEU A 106 -9.47 5.45 -0.38
CA LEU A 106 -10.63 5.68 0.49
C LEU A 106 -11.58 4.48 0.57
N GLY A 107 -11.76 3.76 -0.54
CA GLY A 107 -12.57 2.54 -0.55
C GLY A 107 -11.95 1.50 0.37
N LEU A 108 -10.65 1.30 0.24
CA LEU A 108 -9.88 0.40 1.07
C LEU A 108 -9.86 0.81 2.54
N SER A 109 -9.71 2.10 2.87
CA SER A 109 -9.70 2.55 4.28
C SER A 109 -11.04 2.40 4.97
N ARG A 110 -12.15 2.48 4.24
CA ARG A 110 -13.50 2.26 4.79
C ARG A 110 -13.81 0.79 5.00
N ALA A 111 -13.22 -0.09 4.20
CA ALA A 111 -13.43 -1.53 4.30
C ALA A 111 -12.53 -2.19 5.35
N TRP A 112 -11.42 -1.55 5.76
CA TRP A 112 -10.42 -2.15 6.65
C TRP A 112 -10.29 -1.37 7.94
N ASP A 113 -11.02 -1.80 8.97
CA ASP A 113 -11.15 -1.08 10.24
C ASP A 113 -9.82 -0.82 10.96
N LYS A 114 -8.86 -1.75 10.82
CA LYS A 114 -7.52 -1.63 11.43
C LYS A 114 -6.51 -0.88 10.57
N ALA A 115 -6.94 -0.29 9.44
CA ALA A 115 -6.06 0.50 8.59
C ALA A 115 -6.01 1.96 9.03
N THR A 116 -4.81 2.50 9.14
CA THR A 116 -4.57 3.94 9.23
C THR A 116 -4.40 4.52 7.82
N LEU A 117 -5.30 5.40 7.41
CA LEU A 117 -5.14 6.20 6.19
C LEU A 117 -4.25 7.42 6.48
N ARG A 118 -3.34 7.76 5.57
CA ARG A 118 -2.58 9.02 5.60
C ARG A 118 -2.43 9.64 4.22
N ILE A 119 -2.71 10.93 4.11
CA ILE A 119 -2.47 11.72 2.90
C ILE A 119 -1.03 12.26 2.97
N VAL A 120 -0.15 11.87 2.06
CA VAL A 120 1.25 12.31 2.06
C VAL A 120 1.36 13.69 1.38
N SER A 121 1.69 14.73 2.14
CA SER A 121 1.73 16.11 1.66
C SER A 121 2.56 16.25 0.39
N LYS A 122 1.98 16.87 -0.65
CA LYS A 122 2.64 17.14 -1.94
C LYS A 122 3.17 15.89 -2.64
N ALA A 123 2.66 14.70 -2.29
CA ALA A 123 3.01 13.47 -2.98
C ALA A 123 2.40 13.43 -4.39
N ARG A 124 3.02 12.59 -5.23
CA ARG A 124 2.53 12.21 -6.55
C ARG A 124 2.45 10.70 -6.57
N ALA A 125 1.27 10.14 -6.81
CA ALA A 125 1.03 8.68 -6.75
C ALA A 125 2.01 7.91 -7.65
N GLY A 126 2.16 8.29 -8.92
CA GLY A 126 3.13 7.68 -9.85
C GLY A 126 4.61 8.00 -9.56
N GLY A 127 4.90 8.84 -8.57
CA GLY A 127 6.25 9.33 -8.27
C GLY A 127 7.15 8.32 -7.51
N LEU A 128 6.64 7.13 -7.19
CA LEU A 128 7.43 6.09 -6.52
C LEU A 128 8.27 5.25 -7.47
N VAL A 129 7.92 5.19 -8.76
CA VAL A 129 8.66 4.41 -9.75
C VAL A 129 10.10 4.89 -9.82
N GLU A 130 11.04 4.05 -9.39
CA GLU A 130 12.47 4.36 -9.37
C GLU A 130 13.07 3.99 -10.74
N GLY A 131 12.99 4.90 -11.71
CA GLY A 131 13.53 4.62 -13.06
C GLY A 131 13.43 5.80 -14.02
N ARG A 132 14.59 6.34 -14.42
CA ARG A 132 14.69 7.37 -15.48
C ARG A 132 14.48 6.82 -16.89
N ARG A 133 14.58 5.50 -17.09
CA ARG A 133 14.68 4.86 -18.42
C ARG A 133 13.36 4.30 -18.97
N LEU A 134 12.41 3.89 -18.12
CA LEU A 134 11.11 3.38 -18.60
C LEU A 134 10.11 4.49 -18.93
N THR A 135 10.20 5.63 -18.23
CA THR A 135 9.23 6.73 -18.31
C THR A 135 9.41 7.62 -19.54
N LYS A 136 10.64 7.80 -20.03
CA LYS A 136 10.93 8.60 -21.24
C LYS A 136 10.33 8.03 -22.53
N VAL A 137 10.07 6.73 -22.59
CA VAL A 137 9.53 6.07 -23.79
C VAL A 137 7.99 6.06 -23.80
N LEU A 138 7.35 6.23 -22.63
CA LEU A 138 5.90 6.07 -22.45
C LEU A 138 5.16 7.32 -21.96
N GLY A 139 5.82 8.48 -21.82
CA GLY A 139 5.18 9.72 -21.35
C GLY A 139 4.68 9.66 -19.90
N LEU A 140 5.12 8.68 -19.12
CA LEU A 140 4.65 8.42 -17.76
C LEU A 140 5.33 9.35 -16.73
N PRO A 141 4.63 9.70 -15.63
CA PRO A 141 5.20 10.54 -14.57
C PRO A 141 6.54 9.99 -14.05
N GLY A 142 7.58 10.82 -14.05
CA GLY A 142 8.91 10.44 -13.58
C GLY A 142 9.03 10.32 -12.04
N PRO A 143 10.15 9.80 -11.53
CA PRO A 143 10.41 9.65 -10.10
C PRO A 143 10.31 10.99 -9.36
N HIS A 144 9.61 10.99 -8.21
CA HIS A 144 9.45 12.17 -7.36
C HIS A 144 10.16 11.96 -6.01
N ARG A 145 11.39 12.47 -5.90
CA ARG A 145 12.28 12.27 -4.73
C ARG A 145 11.65 12.65 -3.39
N ARG A 146 10.83 13.71 -3.36
CA ARG A 146 10.14 14.14 -2.13
C ARG A 146 9.05 13.15 -1.71
N THR A 147 8.33 12.55 -2.68
CA THR A 147 7.38 11.47 -2.40
C THR A 147 8.12 10.28 -1.82
N GLN A 148 9.18 9.82 -2.50
CA GLN A 148 9.97 8.67 -2.07
C GLN A 148 10.53 8.86 -0.66
N ARG A 149 11.09 10.04 -0.33
CA ARG A 149 11.60 10.34 1.00
C ARG A 149 10.52 10.27 2.07
N SER A 150 9.35 10.86 1.81
CA SER A 150 8.25 10.90 2.79
C SER A 150 7.63 9.52 2.98
N VAL A 151 7.40 8.78 1.89
CA VAL A 151 6.89 7.40 1.92
C VAL A 151 7.86 6.49 2.65
N ARG A 152 9.17 6.54 2.35
CA ARG A 152 10.17 5.73 3.06
C ARG A 152 10.17 6.03 4.55
N ALA A 153 10.14 7.31 4.96
CA ALA A 153 10.11 7.67 6.37
C ALA A 153 8.85 7.15 7.10
N LEU A 154 7.65 7.38 6.52
CA LEU A 154 6.38 6.94 7.09
C LEU A 154 6.29 5.42 7.18
N LEU A 155 6.65 4.73 6.10
CA LEU A 155 6.65 3.28 6.02
C LEU A 155 7.64 2.66 7.01
N THR A 156 8.87 3.18 7.06
CA THR A 156 9.89 2.66 7.98
C THR A 156 9.46 2.82 9.43
N GLY A 157 8.99 3.99 9.85
CA GLY A 157 8.51 4.18 11.21
C GLY A 157 7.35 3.24 11.55
N TYR A 158 6.39 3.09 10.63
CA TYR A 158 5.27 2.17 10.80
C TYR A 158 5.74 0.71 10.99
N LEU A 159 6.61 0.19 10.12
CA LEU A 159 7.10 -1.19 10.18
C LEU A 159 8.02 -1.45 11.39
N LEU A 160 8.83 -0.46 11.80
CA LEU A 160 9.65 -0.58 13.01
C LEU A 160 8.78 -0.77 14.26
N TYR A 161 7.62 -0.14 14.30
CA TYR A 161 6.64 -0.38 15.36
C TYR A 161 5.89 -1.70 15.17
N THR A 162 5.20 -1.91 14.04
CA THR A 162 4.24 -3.01 13.88
C THR A 162 4.90 -4.39 13.71
N LEU A 163 6.08 -4.45 13.09
CA LEU A 163 6.85 -5.70 12.93
C LEU A 163 8.02 -5.76 13.92
N GLY A 164 8.71 -4.64 14.11
CA GLY A 164 9.88 -4.57 14.99
C GLY A 164 9.51 -4.65 16.47
N GLY A 165 8.36 -4.09 16.86
CA GLY A 165 7.96 -3.90 18.26
C GLY A 165 8.61 -2.68 18.92
N ASP A 166 9.26 -1.81 18.15
CA ASP A 166 9.97 -0.64 18.69
C ASP A 166 9.00 0.48 19.04
N LYS A 167 8.75 0.64 20.35
CA LYS A 167 7.81 1.62 20.90
C LYS A 167 8.20 3.07 20.61
N THR A 168 9.47 3.35 20.27
CA THR A 168 9.94 4.67 19.82
C THR A 168 9.14 5.17 18.62
N TYR A 169 8.70 4.24 17.75
CA TYR A 169 7.99 4.55 16.53
C TYR A 169 6.46 4.40 16.63
N ARG A 170 5.90 4.21 17.84
CA ARG A 170 4.46 4.02 18.06
C ARG A 170 3.59 5.06 17.35
N ARG A 171 4.02 6.32 17.34
CA ARG A 171 3.28 7.44 16.73
C ARG A 171 3.02 7.24 15.23
N PHE A 172 3.82 6.44 14.53
CA PHE A 172 3.62 6.18 13.10
C PHE A 172 2.38 5.31 12.82
N ALA A 173 1.96 4.48 13.77
CA ALA A 173 0.79 3.60 13.67
C ALA A 173 -0.44 4.13 14.42
N ASP A 174 -0.36 5.33 14.97
CA ASP A 174 -1.48 5.98 15.68
C ASP A 174 -2.37 6.72 14.67
N PRO A 175 -3.64 6.30 14.48
CA PRO A 175 -4.52 6.88 13.46
C PRO A 175 -4.90 8.33 13.74
N ASP A 176 -4.93 8.74 15.01
CA ASP A 176 -5.42 10.06 15.43
C ASP A 176 -4.32 11.13 15.41
N LEU A 177 -3.05 10.71 15.25
CA LEU A 177 -1.92 11.62 15.23
C LEU A 177 -1.62 12.14 13.82
N GLN A 178 -1.59 13.47 13.71
CA GLN A 178 -1.01 14.15 12.56
C GLN A 178 0.52 14.01 12.56
N LEU A 179 1.07 13.47 11.48
CA LEU A 179 2.52 13.33 11.31
C LEU A 179 3.11 14.47 10.44
N PRO A 180 4.40 14.78 10.60
CA PRO A 180 5.09 15.62 9.63
C PRO A 180 4.98 15.04 8.22
N LYS A 181 4.77 15.91 7.23
CA LYS A 181 4.61 15.54 5.80
C LYS A 181 3.35 14.73 5.49
N THR A 182 2.36 14.76 6.38
CA THR A 182 0.99 14.36 6.05
C THR A 182 0.05 15.56 6.08
N ASP A 183 -1.00 15.51 5.27
CA ASP A 183 -2.12 16.45 5.31
C ASP A 183 -3.22 15.84 6.21
N PRO A 184 -4.02 16.68 6.90
CA PRO A 184 -5.13 16.17 7.72
C PRO A 184 -6.17 15.47 6.85
N ILE A 185 -6.78 14.41 7.38
CA ILE A 185 -7.97 13.82 6.79
C ILE A 185 -9.15 14.65 7.27
N ASP A 186 -9.97 15.13 6.35
CA ASP A 186 -11.23 15.79 6.68
C ASP A 186 -12.29 14.70 6.91
N PRO A 187 -12.75 14.48 8.17
CA PRO A 187 -13.74 13.45 8.47
C PRO A 187 -15.14 13.80 7.95
N GLU A 188 -15.42 15.08 7.70
CA GLU A 188 -16.72 15.59 7.22
C GLU A 188 -16.75 15.74 5.69
N ALA A 189 -15.65 15.41 5.00
CA ALA A 189 -15.60 15.49 3.55
C ALA A 189 -16.67 14.57 2.94
N PRO A 190 -17.55 15.09 2.06
CA PRO A 190 -18.58 14.28 1.44
C PRO A 190 -17.95 13.11 0.66
N PRO A 191 -18.61 11.94 0.61
CA PRO A 191 -18.10 10.81 -0.13
C PRO A 191 -17.91 11.21 -1.60
N ILE A 192 -16.71 10.99 -2.13
CA ILE A 192 -16.40 11.29 -3.53
C ILE A 192 -17.36 10.48 -4.40
N THR A 193 -18.21 11.19 -5.13
CA THR A 193 -19.22 10.57 -6.00
C THR A 193 -18.57 10.05 -7.28
N PRO A 194 -19.15 9.02 -7.93
CA PRO A 194 -18.68 8.59 -9.26
C PRO A 194 -18.62 9.75 -10.27
N GLY A 195 -19.56 10.70 -10.19
CA GLY A 195 -19.60 11.89 -11.05
C GLY A 195 -18.38 12.80 -10.89
N GLU A 196 -17.91 13.04 -9.66
CA GLU A 196 -16.71 13.84 -9.41
C GLU A 196 -15.43 13.19 -9.95
N LYS A 197 -15.36 11.85 -9.91
CA LYS A 197 -14.25 11.11 -10.52
C LYS A 197 -14.25 11.24 -12.05
N ILE A 198 -15.43 11.26 -12.68
CA ILE A 198 -15.59 11.47 -14.13
C ILE A 198 -15.22 12.91 -14.52
N VAL A 199 -15.60 13.92 -13.74
CA VAL A 199 -15.24 15.33 -14.03
C VAL A 199 -13.72 15.56 -13.99
N THR A 200 -13.02 14.85 -13.11
CA THR A 200 -11.54 14.89 -13.04
C THR A 200 -10.88 14.29 -14.29
N LEU A 201 -11.59 13.48 -15.08
CA LEU A 201 -11.09 12.89 -16.33
C LEU A 201 -11.13 13.88 -17.51
N LEU A 202 -11.96 14.92 -17.42
CA LEU A 202 -12.18 15.92 -18.48
C LEU A 202 -11.30 17.18 -18.31
N LYS A 203 -10.41 17.19 -17.31
CA LYS A 203 -9.45 18.27 -17.02
C LYS A 203 -8.03 17.75 -17.18
#